data_AF-A0A8J6P9A9-F1
#
_entry.id   AF-A0A8J6P9A9-F1
#
_cell.length_a   1.000
_cell.length_b   1.000
_cell.length_c   1.000
_cell.angle_alpha   90.00
_cell.angle_beta   90.00
_cell.angle_gamma   90.00
#
_symmetry.space_group_name_H-M   'P 1'
#
loop_
_entity.id
_entity.type
_entity.pdbx_description
1 polymer ?
#
loop_
_entity_poly.entity_id
_entity_poly.type
_entity_poly.pdbx_seq_one_letter_code
_entity_poly.pdbx_strand_id
1 'polypeptide(L)'
;MAALLKTIGVTGMVAVGMLLGSATAAAAPPVPVDERPCRNVPSNQCPFSVSEDGLTWCFHGNCSNYDKYGSYVCSYGFGVDPFSDQVCRVAMDVIRALPPVPIGAYLPGP
;
A
#
# COMPACT_ATOMS: atom_id res chain seq x y z
N MET A 1 -58.99 16.49 -28.49
CA MET A 1 -58.80 15.04 -28.62
C MET A 1 -57.34 14.77 -28.28
N ALA A 2 -57.06 14.50 -27.00
CA ALA A 2 -56.92 13.17 -26.41
C ALA A 2 -55.46 12.66 -26.53
N ALA A 3 -54.85 12.53 -25.36
CA ALA A 3 -53.51 12.02 -25.09
C ALA A 3 -53.37 10.52 -25.38
N LEU A 4 -52.14 10.03 -25.52
CA LEU A 4 -51.72 8.81 -24.81
C LEU A 4 -50.20 8.67 -24.72
N LEU A 5 -49.76 8.72 -23.46
CA LEU A 5 -48.46 8.35 -22.91
C LEU A 5 -47.95 6.98 -23.37
N LYS A 6 -46.63 6.84 -23.46
CA LYS A 6 -45.95 5.67 -22.89
C LYS A 6 -44.63 6.09 -22.23
N THR A 7 -44.74 6.32 -20.93
CA THR A 7 -43.67 6.50 -19.95
C THR A 7 -43.14 5.14 -19.51
N ILE A 8 -41.84 4.87 -19.72
CA ILE A 8 -40.99 3.99 -18.89
C ILE A 8 -39.56 4.47 -19.16
N GLY A 9 -38.71 4.95 -18.27
CA GLY A 9 -38.74 5.23 -16.85
C GLY A 9 -37.36 5.86 -16.55
N VAL A 10 -37.34 7.04 -15.95
CA VAL A 10 -36.12 7.74 -15.51
C VAL A 10 -35.78 7.26 -14.11
N THR A 11 -34.65 6.59 -13.96
CA THR A 11 -33.88 6.40 -12.71
C THR A 11 -32.60 5.70 -13.14
N GLY A 12 -31.39 6.21 -13.00
CA GLY A 12 -30.87 7.34 -12.26
C GLY A 12 -29.39 7.01 -12.08
N MET A 13 -28.51 7.68 -12.80
CA MET A 13 -27.10 7.75 -12.42
C MET A 13 -26.76 9.23 -12.38
N VAL A 14 -26.85 9.75 -11.16
CA VAL A 14 -26.33 11.06 -10.78
C VAL A 14 -24.87 11.07 -11.22
N ALA A 15 -24.56 11.94 -12.19
CA ALA A 15 -23.21 12.31 -12.54
C ALA A 15 -22.59 13.00 -11.32
N VAL A 16 -21.95 12.23 -10.45
CA VAL A 16 -21.10 12.77 -9.39
C VAL A 16 -19.75 13.01 -10.02
N GLY A 17 -19.52 14.27 -10.40
CA GLY A 17 -18.19 14.75 -10.71
C GLY A 17 -17.28 14.48 -9.53
N MET A 18 -16.22 13.71 -9.76
CA MET A 18 -15.06 13.73 -8.91
C MET A 18 -13.96 14.40 -9.71
N LEU A 19 -13.75 15.65 -9.32
CA LEU A 19 -12.58 16.45 -9.60
C LEU A 19 -11.34 15.55 -9.65
N LEU A 20 -10.70 15.53 -10.81
CA LEU A 20 -9.27 15.24 -10.95
C LEU A 20 -8.50 16.34 -10.21
N GLY A 21 -8.65 16.39 -8.88
CA GLY A 21 -7.76 17.13 -8.02
C GLY A 21 -6.41 16.47 -8.19
N SER A 22 -5.45 17.23 -8.69
CA SER A 22 -4.04 16.91 -8.65
C SER A 22 -3.72 16.49 -7.22
N ALA A 23 -3.74 15.18 -6.95
CA ALA A 23 -3.22 14.62 -5.73
C ALA A 23 -1.71 14.90 -5.81
N THR A 24 -1.30 16.04 -5.27
CA THR A 24 0.07 16.21 -4.83
C THR A 24 0.29 15.05 -3.89
N ALA A 25 1.02 14.03 -4.35
CA ALA A 25 1.50 12.96 -3.50
C ALA A 25 2.27 13.66 -2.39
N ALA A 26 1.61 13.88 -1.26
CA ALA A 26 2.27 14.35 -0.06
C ALA A 26 3.33 13.28 0.19
N ALA A 27 4.60 13.67 0.08
CA ALA A 27 5.70 12.79 0.42
C ALA A 27 5.36 12.20 1.78
N ALA A 28 5.29 10.87 1.84
CA ALA A 28 5.06 10.19 3.10
C ALA A 28 6.05 10.77 4.14
N PRO A 29 5.61 11.06 5.37
CA PRO A 29 6.56 11.46 6.40
C PRO A 29 7.67 10.40 6.43
N PRO A 30 8.95 10.81 6.45
CA PRO A 30 10.04 9.85 6.44
C PRO A 30 9.83 8.88 7.59
N VAL A 31 9.62 7.60 7.28
CA VAL A 31 9.53 6.54 8.28
C VAL A 31 10.72 6.70 9.22
N PRO A 32 10.52 6.79 10.55
CA PRO A 32 11.61 6.84 11.51
C PRO A 32 12.62 5.76 11.13
N VAL A 33 13.84 6.18 10.81
CA VAL A 33 14.93 5.30 10.35
C VAL A 33 15.30 4.28 11.46
N ASP A 34 14.78 4.55 12.65
CA ASP A 34 14.88 3.96 13.97
C ASP A 34 14.53 2.47 14.09
N GLU A 35 13.55 1.97 13.33
CA GLU A 35 13.05 0.58 13.46
C GLU A 35 13.51 -0.32 12.31
N ARG A 36 14.27 0.23 11.36
CA ARG A 36 14.70 -0.53 10.19
C ARG A 36 15.88 -1.44 10.54
N PRO A 37 16.02 -2.62 9.92
CA PRO A 37 17.03 -3.64 10.24
C PRO A 37 18.50 -3.18 10.25
N CYS A 38 18.79 -1.96 9.80
CA CYS A 38 20.14 -1.40 9.70
C CYS A 38 20.31 -0.04 10.41
N ARG A 39 19.44 0.34 11.36
CA ARG A 39 19.52 1.63 12.09
C ARG A 39 20.93 1.98 12.57
N ASN A 40 21.64 1.00 13.12
CA ASN A 40 22.96 1.18 13.75
C ASN A 40 24.10 0.53 12.97
N VAL A 41 23.85 0.18 11.69
CA VAL A 41 24.83 -0.50 10.85
C VAL A 41 25.32 0.49 9.79
N PRO A 42 26.65 0.64 9.57
CA PRO A 42 27.18 1.45 8.48
C PRO A 42 26.54 1.03 7.14
N SER A 43 26.23 1.99 6.26
CA SER A 43 25.48 1.71 5.03
C SER A 43 26.14 0.65 4.13
N ASN A 44 27.47 0.53 4.16
CA ASN A 44 28.23 -0.48 3.43
C ASN A 44 28.28 -1.86 4.12
N GLN A 45 27.70 -1.99 5.32
CA GLN A 45 27.65 -3.21 6.11
C GLN A 45 26.22 -3.69 6.38
N CYS A 46 25.21 -2.93 5.92
CA CYS A 46 23.81 -3.35 5.99
C CYS A 46 23.60 -4.53 5.04
N PRO A 47 23.31 -5.74 5.52
CA PRO A 47 23.12 -6.88 4.64
C PRO A 47 21.73 -6.91 4.00
N PHE A 48 20.88 -5.94 4.34
CA PHE A 48 19.55 -5.80 3.77
C PHE A 48 19.61 -4.96 2.50
N SER A 49 18.95 -5.44 1.43
CA SER A 49 18.59 -4.59 0.31
C SER A 49 17.29 -3.86 0.62
N VAL A 50 17.23 -2.59 0.23
CA VAL A 50 16.08 -1.72 0.46
C VAL A 50 15.48 -1.35 -0.88
N SER A 51 14.16 -1.38 -1.01
CA SER A 51 13.46 -0.88 -2.19
C SER A 51 13.65 0.64 -2.33
N GLU A 52 13.51 1.15 -3.56
CA GLU A 52 13.69 2.59 -3.85
C GLU A 52 12.74 3.48 -3.04
N ASP A 53 11.52 3.00 -2.78
CA ASP A 53 10.52 3.67 -1.95
C ASP A 53 10.74 3.50 -0.43
N GLY A 54 11.73 2.68 -0.03
CA GLY A 54 12.06 2.42 1.37
C GLY A 54 11.07 1.53 2.13
N LEU A 55 10.04 1.00 1.47
CA LEU A 55 8.94 0.24 2.09
C LEU A 55 9.21 -1.27 2.22
N THR A 56 10.18 -1.79 1.48
CA THR A 56 10.54 -3.21 1.49
C THR A 56 12.01 -3.39 1.86
N TRP A 57 12.26 -4.30 2.79
CA TRP A 57 13.58 -4.62 3.32
C TRP A 57 13.84 -6.11 3.17
N CYS A 58 14.83 -6.49 2.38
CA CYS A 58 15.08 -7.89 2.04
C CYS A 58 16.45 -8.36 2.53
N PHE A 59 16.50 -9.54 3.14
CA PHE A 59 17.71 -10.25 3.54
C PHE A 59 17.64 -11.70 3.06
N HIS A 60 18.61 -12.11 2.22
CA HIS A 60 18.67 -13.47 1.66
C HIS A 60 17.35 -13.97 1.06
N GLY A 61 16.60 -13.10 0.36
CA GLY A 61 15.33 -13.46 -0.29
C GLY A 61 14.11 -13.46 0.63
N ASN A 62 14.27 -13.17 1.92
CA ASN A 62 13.16 -12.88 2.84
C ASN A 62 12.97 -11.37 2.93
N CYS A 63 11.76 -10.90 2.66
CA CYS A 63 11.46 -9.48 2.59
C CYS A 63 10.37 -9.10 3.58
N SER A 64 10.65 -8.12 4.43
CA SER A 64 9.69 -7.48 5.32
C SER A 64 9.17 -6.20 4.67
N ASN A 65 7.86 -5.99 4.73
CA ASN A 65 7.21 -4.86 4.11
C ASN A 65 6.47 -4.00 5.13
N TYR A 66 6.52 -2.70 4.92
CA TYR A 66 6.02 -1.69 5.84
C TYR A 66 5.12 -0.70 5.10
N ASP A 67 4.15 -0.15 5.81
CA ASP A 67 3.38 0.97 5.29
C ASP A 67 4.20 2.27 5.29
N LYS A 68 3.60 3.33 4.73
CA LYS A 68 4.22 4.64 4.60
C LYS A 68 4.46 5.35 5.94
N TYR A 69 3.93 4.81 7.05
CA TYR A 69 4.20 5.27 8.41
C TYR A 69 5.23 4.39 9.13
N GLY A 70 5.69 3.30 8.52
CA GLY A 70 6.67 2.38 9.08
C GLY A 70 6.07 1.19 9.83
N SER A 71 4.75 1.02 9.84
CA SER A 71 4.15 -0.14 10.51
C SER A 71 4.31 -1.38 9.63
N TYR A 72 4.66 -2.50 10.25
CA TYR A 72 4.77 -3.79 9.55
C TYR A 72 3.45 -4.20 8.91
N VAL A 73 3.51 -4.70 7.67
CA VAL A 73 2.33 -5.15 6.92
C VAL A 73 2.38 -6.65 6.71
N CYS A 74 3.44 -7.15 6.07
CA CYS A 74 3.57 -8.55 5.72
C CYS A 74 5.01 -8.89 5.30
N SER A 75 5.31 -10.19 5.28
CA SER A 75 6.58 -10.71 4.75
C SER A 75 6.32 -11.72 3.64
N TYR A 76 7.28 -11.81 2.71
CA TYR A 76 7.31 -12.84 1.68
C TYR A 76 8.73 -13.42 1.56
N GLY A 77 8.87 -14.63 0.98
CA GLY A 77 10.16 -15.31 0.87
C GLY A 77 10.17 -16.75 1.40
N PHE A 78 11.33 -17.19 1.89
CA PHE A 78 11.54 -18.56 2.34
C PHE A 78 10.68 -18.90 3.57
N GLY A 79 9.94 -20.00 3.50
CA GLY A 79 9.12 -20.49 4.61
C GLY A 79 7.74 -19.84 4.75
N VAL A 80 7.40 -18.88 3.89
CA VAL A 80 6.03 -18.35 3.74
C VAL A 80 5.29 -19.23 2.74
N ASP A 81 4.01 -19.54 2.99
CA ASP A 81 3.22 -20.31 2.02
C ASP A 81 3.01 -19.49 0.72
N PRO A 82 2.90 -20.13 -0.46
CA PRO A 82 2.84 -19.42 -1.74
C PRO A 82 1.66 -18.45 -1.87
N PHE A 83 0.54 -18.73 -1.19
CA PHE A 83 -0.62 -17.87 -1.24
C PHE A 83 -0.38 -16.59 -0.44
N SER A 84 0.14 -16.70 0.79
CA SER A 84 0.50 -15.53 1.60
C SER A 84 1.60 -14.69 0.96
N ASP A 85 2.59 -15.31 0.29
CA ASP A 85 3.63 -14.60 -0.48
C ASP A 85 2.99 -13.72 -1.57
N GLN A 86 2.12 -14.32 -2.40
CA GLN A 86 1.43 -13.60 -3.47
C GLN A 86 0.51 -12.50 -2.94
N VAL A 87 -0.24 -12.77 -1.87
CA VAL A 87 -1.12 -11.77 -1.23
C VAL A 87 -0.29 -10.60 -0.72
N CYS A 88 0.85 -10.86 -0.08
CA CYS A 88 1.73 -9.80 0.42
C CYS A 88 2.26 -8.91 -0.72
N ARG A 89 2.69 -9.49 -1.85
CA ARG A 89 3.14 -8.71 -3.00
C ARG A 89 2.06 -7.78 -3.54
N VAL A 90 0.85 -8.31 -3.74
CA VAL A 90 -0.29 -7.52 -4.24
C VAL A 90 -0.68 -6.44 -3.23
N ALA A 91 -0.70 -6.75 -1.94
CA ALA A 91 -0.98 -5.77 -0.89
C ALA A 91 0.02 -4.60 -0.94
N MET A 92 1.29 -4.88 -1.17
CA MET A 92 2.31 -3.84 -1.25
C MET A 92 2.21 -2.96 -2.50
N ASP A 93 1.77 -3.51 -3.63
CA ASP A 93 1.48 -2.70 -4.82
C ASP A 93 0.32 -1.72 -4.55
N VAL A 94 -0.70 -2.18 -3.82
CA VAL A 94 -1.82 -1.32 -3.40
C VAL A 94 -1.35 -0.23 -2.42
N ILE A 95 -0.55 -0.59 -1.40
CA ILE A 95 -0.02 0.37 -0.41
C ILE A 95 0.83 1.45 -1.07
N ARG A 96 1.62 1.08 -2.09
CA ARG A 96 2.40 2.03 -2.89
C ARG A 96 1.50 3.03 -3.62
N ALA A 97 0.41 2.55 -4.22
CA ALA A 97 -0.53 3.37 -4.97
C ALA A 97 -1.41 4.27 -4.10
N LEU A 98 -1.73 3.84 -2.87
CA LEU A 98 -2.58 4.62 -1.96
C LEU A 98 -1.85 5.84 -1.38
N PRO A 99 -2.56 6.92 -1.03
CA PRO A 99 -2.03 7.94 -0.13
C PRO A 99 -1.50 7.32 1.18
N PRO A 100 -0.59 7.97 1.92
CA PRO A 100 -0.16 7.47 3.22
C PRO A 100 -1.34 7.15 4.14
N VAL A 101 -1.50 5.87 4.49
CA VAL A 101 -2.50 5.34 5.43
C VAL A 101 -1.83 4.30 6.35
N PRO A 102 -2.20 4.21 7.64
CA PRO A 102 -1.51 3.36 8.62
C PRO A 102 -2.03 1.91 8.59
N ILE A 103 -1.96 1.26 7.43
CA ILE A 103 -2.49 -0.10 7.22
C ILE A 103 -1.86 -1.11 8.18
N GLY A 104 -0.54 -1.04 8.39
CA GLY A 104 0.17 -1.98 9.26
C GLY A 104 -0.26 -1.90 10.72
N ALA A 105 -0.74 -0.73 11.17
CA ALA A 105 -1.25 -0.55 12.53
C ALA A 105 -2.56 -1.31 12.80
N TYR A 106 -3.27 -1.73 11.75
CA TYR A 106 -4.53 -2.48 11.85
C TYR A 106 -4.36 -3.98 11.64
N LEU A 107 -3.16 -4.42 11.24
CA LEU A 107 -2.86 -5.83 11.03
C LEU A 107 -2.28 -6.43 12.32
N PRO A 108 -2.55 -7.72 12.60
CA PRO A 108 -1.80 -8.41 13.63
C PRO A 108 -0.31 -8.33 13.25
N GLY A 109 0.51 -7.86 14.18
CA GLY A 109 1.96 -7.81 14.01
C GLY A 109 2.56 -9.21 13.83
N PRO A 110 3.84 -9.29 13.44
CA PRO A 110 4.55 -10.56 13.35
C PRO A 110 4.68 -11.25 14.72
#